data_AF-A0A178TLR8-F1
#
_entry.id   AF-A0A178TLR8-F1
#
_cell.length_a   1.000
_cell.length_b   1.000
_cell.length_c   1.000
_cell.angle_alpha   90.00
_cell.angle_beta   90.00
_cell.angle_gamma   90.00
#
_symmetry.space_group_name_H-M   'P 1'
#
loop_
_entity.id
_entity.type
_entity.pdbx_description
1 polymer ?
#
loop_
_entity_poly.entity_id
_entity_poly.type
_entity_poly.pdbx_seq_one_letter_code
_entity_poly.pdbx_strand_id
1 'polypeptide(L)'
;MAYSVVRLDNLKAVYTGHIFSVKAPEELQNGFVGHLGGFVSGEREVRTLEKPTTTSIEQKGLVLIAHSPINYDETRMANASEQNYKIAQDEVVRAYELNEHDIFSVTKEGIDLIGSDPVVGNYVIAQNKSFKLKEVSTLNGKEAFVGKIVAKETVGTTTVVGANGTVGRVLEYVVIEVIKNVK
;
A
#
# COMPACT_ATOMS: atom_id res chain seq x y z
N MET A 1 -17.20 4.74 -1.09
CA MET A 1 -16.18 3.67 -1.15
C MET A 1 -14.99 4.12 -0.31
N ALA A 2 -14.33 3.25 0.44
CA ALA A 2 -13.17 3.61 1.26
C ALA A 2 -11.89 3.25 0.48
N TYR A 3 -10.98 4.22 0.35
CA TYR A 3 -9.66 4.02 -0.22
C TYR A 3 -8.69 3.48 0.83
N SER A 4 -7.69 2.75 0.35
CA SER A 4 -6.62 2.17 1.16
C SER A 4 -5.75 3.26 1.80
N VAL A 5 -5.41 3.05 3.06
CA VAL A 5 -4.52 3.91 3.85
C VAL A 5 -3.26 3.13 4.22
N VAL A 6 -2.11 3.80 4.26
CA VAL A 6 -0.82 3.20 4.60
C VAL A 6 -0.19 3.87 5.80
N ARG A 7 0.46 3.07 6.64
CA ARG A 7 1.32 3.53 7.72
C ARG A 7 2.73 2.99 7.50
N LEU A 8 3.70 3.89 7.60
CA LEU A 8 5.11 3.57 7.52
C LEU A 8 5.63 3.35 8.96
N ASP A 9 5.59 2.10 9.43
CA ASP A 9 5.90 1.78 10.83
C ASP A 9 7.39 1.65 11.08
N ASN A 10 8.06 0.78 10.32
CA ASN A 10 9.50 0.58 10.38
C ASN A 10 10.04 0.31 8.98
N LEU A 11 10.21 1.37 8.17
CA LEU A 11 10.82 1.27 6.85
C LEU A 11 12.23 1.83 6.86
N LYS A 12 13.19 1.03 6.39
CA LYS A 12 14.56 1.47 6.14
C LYS A 12 14.63 2.70 5.23
N ALA A 13 13.74 2.80 4.24
CA ALA A 13 13.68 3.93 3.31
C ALA A 13 13.49 5.30 3.98
N VAL A 14 12.87 5.36 5.17
CA VAL A 14 12.66 6.62 5.90
C VAL A 14 13.92 7.06 6.66
N TYR A 15 14.87 6.15 6.91
CA TYR A 15 16.10 6.42 7.64
C TYR A 15 17.33 6.50 6.73
N THR A 16 17.56 5.46 5.92
CA THR A 16 18.81 5.32 5.12
C THR A 16 18.61 4.68 3.74
N GLY A 17 17.40 4.30 3.36
CA GLY A 17 17.11 3.70 2.05
C GLY A 17 16.70 4.72 1.00
N HIS A 18 16.22 4.25 -0.15
CA HIS A 18 15.80 5.12 -1.24
C HIS A 18 14.29 5.40 -1.24
N ILE A 19 13.95 6.66 -1.52
CA ILE A 19 12.60 7.10 -1.87
C ILE A 19 12.65 7.55 -3.32
N PHE A 20 11.78 6.99 -4.15
CA PHE A 20 11.72 7.26 -5.58
C PHE A 20 10.50 8.14 -5.90
N SER A 21 10.68 9.06 -6.84
CA SER A 21 9.58 9.76 -7.48
C SER A 21 9.07 8.91 -8.63
N VAL A 22 7.83 8.44 -8.57
CA VAL A 22 7.22 7.60 -9.62
C VAL A 22 5.99 8.27 -10.18
N LYS A 23 5.79 8.16 -11.49
CA LYS A 23 4.58 8.64 -12.15
C LYS A 23 3.49 7.57 -12.08
N ALA A 24 2.32 7.92 -11.56
CA ALA A 24 1.18 7.03 -11.45
C ALA A 24 0.62 6.70 -12.86
N PRO A 25 0.63 5.42 -13.30
CA PRO A 25 0.17 5.06 -14.64
C PRO A 25 -1.37 5.02 -14.75
N GLU A 26 -2.06 4.95 -13.62
CA GLU A 26 -3.52 4.98 -13.46
C GLU A 26 -3.86 5.53 -12.06
N GLU A 27 -5.13 5.58 -11.69
CA GLU A 27 -5.54 5.92 -10.33
C GLU A 27 -4.96 4.92 -9.32
N LEU A 28 -4.23 5.42 -8.32
CA LEU A 28 -3.60 4.62 -7.26
C LEU A 28 -4.17 4.97 -5.89
N GLN A 29 -3.91 4.09 -4.93
CA GLN A 29 -4.21 4.31 -3.52
C GLN A 29 -2.94 4.13 -2.70
N ASN A 30 -2.90 4.73 -1.52
CA ASN A 30 -1.82 4.51 -0.58
C ASN A 30 -1.81 3.06 -0.10
N GLY A 31 -0.62 2.46 -0.02
CA GLY A 31 -0.45 1.05 0.33
C GLY A 31 -0.43 0.09 -0.86
N PHE A 32 -0.63 0.61 -2.08
CA PHE A 32 -0.41 -0.14 -3.31
C PHE A 32 1.09 -0.36 -3.55
N VAL A 33 1.41 -1.40 -4.31
CA VAL A 33 2.77 -1.84 -4.62
C VAL A 33 2.95 -2.03 -6.12
N GLY A 34 4.15 -1.76 -6.64
CA GLY A 34 4.47 -2.01 -8.05
C GLY A 34 5.96 -2.21 -8.26
N HIS A 35 6.35 -2.53 -9.50
CA HIS A 35 7.76 -2.59 -9.86
C HIS A 35 8.27 -1.19 -10.23
N LEU A 36 9.49 -0.87 -9.79
CA LEU A 36 10.18 0.33 -10.23
C LEU A 36 10.65 0.16 -11.68
N GLY A 37 10.21 1.05 -12.56
CA GLY A 37 10.65 1.08 -13.94
C GLY A 37 11.81 2.04 -14.20
N GLY A 38 11.99 2.35 -15.49
CA GLY A 38 13.00 3.30 -15.98
C GLY A 38 12.60 4.77 -15.76
N PHE A 39 13.40 5.69 -16.27
CA PHE A 39 13.08 7.11 -16.25
C PHE A 39 11.98 7.46 -17.26
N VAL A 40 11.11 8.39 -16.88
CA VAL A 40 10.13 8.99 -17.81
C VAL A 40 10.90 9.85 -18.81
N SER A 41 10.52 9.78 -20.09
CA SER A 41 11.18 10.56 -21.15
C SER A 41 11.11 12.06 -20.86
N GLY A 42 12.27 12.73 -20.91
CA GLY A 42 12.39 14.16 -20.60
C GLY A 42 12.52 14.49 -19.12
N GLU A 43 12.39 13.52 -18.22
CA GLU A 43 12.51 13.72 -16.77
C GLU A 43 13.85 13.22 -16.23
N ARG A 44 14.44 13.95 -15.28
CA ARG A 44 15.74 13.58 -14.67
C ARG A 44 15.60 12.55 -13.55
N GLU A 45 14.53 12.64 -12.77
CA GLU A 45 14.38 11.89 -11.50
C GLU A 45 13.06 11.11 -11.39
N VAL A 46 12.10 11.38 -12.28
CA VAL A 46 10.80 10.69 -12.28
C VAL A 46 10.93 9.35 -13.00
N ARG A 47 10.48 8.29 -12.33
CA ARG A 47 10.49 6.92 -12.86
C ARG A 47 9.09 6.42 -13.18
N THR A 48 8.98 5.41 -14.03
CA THR A 48 7.71 4.72 -14.29
C THR A 48 7.41 3.72 -13.17
N LEU A 49 6.12 3.50 -12.91
CA LEU A 49 5.65 2.41 -12.05
C LEU A 49 4.98 1.35 -12.94
N GLU A 50 5.40 0.09 -12.81
CA GLU A 50 4.89 -1.01 -13.62
C GLU A 50 4.05 -1.95 -12.76
N LYS A 51 2.91 -2.40 -13.30
CA LYS A 51 2.12 -3.47 -12.68
C LYS A 51 2.93 -4.78 -12.70
N PRO A 52 2.85 -5.59 -11.65
CA PRO A 52 3.38 -6.94 -11.69
C PRO A 52 2.76 -7.76 -12.82
N THR A 53 3.58 -8.53 -13.52
CA THR A 53 3.19 -9.53 -14.52
C THR A 53 3.56 -10.91 -14.01
N THR A 54 2.95 -11.98 -14.53
CA THR A 54 3.28 -13.35 -14.11
C THR A 54 4.79 -13.62 -14.09
N THR A 55 5.52 -13.15 -15.10
CA THR A 55 6.98 -13.31 -15.19
C THR A 55 7.72 -12.44 -14.18
N SER A 56 7.32 -11.17 -14.01
CA SER A 56 8.06 -10.24 -13.15
C SER A 56 7.85 -10.51 -11.66
N ILE A 57 6.76 -11.16 -11.26
CA ILE A 57 6.49 -11.57 -9.87
C ILE A 57 7.59 -12.50 -9.33
N GLU A 58 8.22 -13.30 -10.19
CA GLU A 58 9.31 -14.22 -9.80
C GLU A 58 10.70 -13.56 -9.89
N GLN A 59 10.82 -12.38 -10.53
CA GLN A 59 12.10 -11.82 -10.94
C GLN A 59 12.43 -10.45 -10.34
N LYS A 60 11.42 -9.62 -10.06
CA LYS A 60 11.59 -8.23 -9.63
C LYS A 60 10.94 -7.99 -8.27
N GLY A 61 11.60 -7.21 -7.43
CA GLY A 61 11.02 -6.73 -6.19
C GLY A 61 9.97 -5.64 -6.39
N LEU A 62 9.35 -5.27 -5.27
CA LEU A 62 8.31 -4.25 -5.21
C LEU A 62 8.77 -3.00 -4.46
N VAL A 63 8.16 -1.87 -4.82
CA VAL A 63 8.20 -0.62 -4.07
C VAL A 63 6.80 -0.30 -3.53
N LEU A 64 6.73 0.33 -2.36
CA LEU A 64 5.49 0.71 -1.70
C LEU A 64 5.10 2.14 -2.05
N ILE A 65 3.86 2.37 -2.49
CA ILE A 65 3.33 3.71 -2.75
C ILE A 65 2.76 4.30 -1.45
N ALA A 66 3.33 5.42 -1.02
CA ALA A 66 2.86 6.16 0.15
C ALA A 66 3.03 7.66 -0.06
N HIS A 67 2.02 8.29 -0.66
CA HIS A 67 2.00 9.74 -0.83
C HIS A 67 1.34 10.44 0.36
N SER A 68 1.73 11.68 0.64
CA SER A 68 1.05 12.50 1.65
C SER A 68 -0.40 12.73 1.20
N PRO A 69 -1.41 12.34 2.00
CA PRO A 69 -2.80 12.52 1.64
C PRO A 69 -3.18 14.00 1.73
N ILE A 70 -3.85 14.51 0.70
CA ILE A 70 -4.38 15.88 0.67
C ILE A 70 -5.87 15.78 0.32
N ASN A 71 -6.72 16.11 1.30
CA ASN A 71 -8.17 16.21 1.11
C ASN A 71 -8.56 17.69 1.06
N TYR A 72 -9.14 18.13 -0.06
CA TYR A 72 -9.57 19.53 -0.23
C TYR A 72 -10.99 19.81 0.28
N ASP A 73 -11.81 18.78 0.47
CA ASP A 73 -13.18 18.93 0.98
C ASP A 73 -13.19 18.91 2.51
N GLU A 74 -13.34 20.08 3.10
CA GLU A 74 -13.43 20.30 4.56
C GLU A 74 -14.87 20.50 5.04
N THR A 75 -15.88 20.32 4.18
CA THR A 75 -17.28 20.68 4.50
C THR A 75 -17.89 19.83 5.61
N ARG A 76 -17.38 18.61 5.84
CA ARG A 76 -17.83 17.69 6.89
C ARG A 76 -16.63 17.04 7.57
N MET A 77 -16.72 16.80 8.87
CA MET A 77 -15.69 16.07 9.61
C MET A 77 -15.38 14.67 9.03
N ALA A 78 -16.37 14.02 8.42
CA ALA A 78 -16.19 12.73 7.74
C ALA A 78 -15.36 12.82 6.44
N ASN A 79 -15.32 14.00 5.80
CA ASN A 79 -14.59 14.23 4.56
C ASN A 79 -13.07 14.34 4.81
N ALA A 80 -12.67 14.74 6.02
CA ALA A 80 -11.27 14.78 6.45
C ALA A 80 -10.61 13.39 6.59
N SER A 81 -11.36 12.29 6.45
CA SER A 81 -10.83 10.92 6.54
C SER A 81 -9.83 10.63 5.41
N GLU A 82 -8.67 10.07 5.76
CA GLU A 82 -7.66 9.64 4.78
C GLU A 82 -8.18 8.60 3.79
N GLN A 83 -9.20 7.82 4.16
CA GLN A 83 -9.89 6.88 3.27
C GLN A 83 -10.66 7.55 2.11
N ASN A 84 -10.70 8.88 2.04
CA ASN A 84 -11.24 9.62 0.89
C ASN A 84 -10.15 10.06 -0.09
N TYR A 85 -8.87 9.93 0.27
CA TYR A 85 -7.75 10.30 -0.57
C TYR A 85 -7.46 9.22 -1.61
N LYS A 86 -7.17 9.66 -2.84
CA LYS A 86 -6.71 8.83 -3.95
C LYS A 86 -5.69 9.60 -4.76
N ILE A 87 -4.79 8.88 -5.40
CA ILE A 87 -3.77 9.43 -6.28
C ILE A 87 -4.33 9.43 -7.69
N ALA A 88 -4.31 10.60 -8.34
CA ALA A 88 -4.78 10.71 -9.72
C ALA A 88 -3.78 10.07 -10.70
N GLN A 89 -4.27 9.66 -11.87
CA GLN A 89 -3.40 9.24 -12.96
C GLN A 89 -2.46 10.41 -13.35
N ASP A 90 -1.25 10.06 -13.78
CA ASP A 90 -0.16 10.98 -14.19
C ASP A 90 0.44 11.84 -13.08
N GLU A 91 -0.06 11.74 -11.84
CA GLU A 91 0.52 12.39 -10.66
C GLU A 91 1.87 11.74 -10.30
N VAL A 92 2.85 12.56 -9.92
CA VAL A 92 4.15 12.08 -9.44
C VAL A 92 4.07 11.88 -7.95
N VAL A 93 4.27 10.64 -7.51
CA VAL A 93 4.12 10.23 -6.13
C VAL A 93 5.38 9.57 -5.56
N ARG A 94 5.41 9.41 -4.24
CA ARG A 94 6.54 8.80 -3.53
C ARG A 94 6.36 7.29 -3.44
N ALA A 95 7.37 6.58 -3.93
CA ALA A 95 7.52 5.14 -3.76
C ALA A 95 8.71 4.85 -2.83
N TYR A 96 8.53 3.96 -1.86
CA TYR A 96 9.54 3.59 -0.88
C TYR A 96 10.13 2.23 -1.25
N GLU A 97 11.46 2.14 -1.20
CA GLU A 97 12.16 0.86 -1.28
C GLU A 97 11.76 -0.02 -0.09
N LEU A 98 11.36 -1.26 -0.36
CA LEU A 98 11.11 -2.28 0.65
C LEU A 98 12.33 -3.18 0.79
N ASN A 99 12.81 -3.39 2.00
CA ASN A 99 13.86 -4.33 2.34
C ASN A 99 13.35 -5.40 3.31
N GLU A 100 14.08 -6.50 3.43
CA GLU A 100 13.81 -7.53 4.43
C GLU A 100 13.78 -6.91 5.85
N HIS A 101 12.84 -7.37 6.67
CA HIS A 101 12.48 -6.86 7.99
C HIS A 101 11.84 -5.46 8.05
N ASP A 102 11.58 -4.82 6.90
CA ASP A 102 10.74 -3.63 6.91
C ASP A 102 9.30 -3.97 7.31
N ILE A 103 8.66 -3.10 8.08
CA ILE A 103 7.27 -3.23 8.53
C ILE A 103 6.46 -2.04 8.05
N PHE A 104 5.38 -2.32 7.33
CA PHE A 104 4.37 -1.34 6.96
C PHE A 104 2.99 -1.90 7.22
N SER A 105 2.03 -1.00 7.43
CA SER A 105 0.64 -1.37 7.62
C SER A 105 -0.24 -0.80 6.52
N VAL A 106 -1.15 -1.61 5.99
CA VAL A 106 -2.12 -1.19 4.98
C VAL A 106 -3.51 -1.54 5.47
N THR A 107 -4.51 -0.69 5.24
CA THR A 107 -5.88 -1.06 5.58
C THR A 107 -6.39 -2.21 4.71
N LYS A 108 -7.36 -2.98 5.19
CA LYS A 108 -7.89 -4.15 4.46
C LYS A 108 -8.30 -3.86 3.02
N GLU A 109 -8.74 -2.64 2.71
CA GLU A 109 -9.14 -2.23 1.36
C GLU A 109 -7.99 -2.30 0.34
N GLY A 110 -6.73 -2.22 0.80
CA GLY A 110 -5.53 -2.29 -0.02
C GLY A 110 -5.05 -3.71 -0.34
N ILE A 111 -5.66 -4.74 0.24
CA ILE A 111 -5.25 -6.15 0.08
C ILE A 111 -6.41 -6.96 -0.50
N ASP A 112 -6.12 -7.80 -1.48
CA ASP A 112 -7.06 -8.84 -1.93
C ASP A 112 -6.95 -10.03 -0.97
N LEU A 113 -7.84 -10.04 0.03
CA LEU A 113 -7.92 -11.06 1.08
C LEU A 113 -8.54 -12.37 0.56
N ILE A 114 -8.19 -13.50 1.19
CA ILE A 114 -8.79 -14.80 0.91
C ILE A 114 -10.26 -14.83 1.39
N GLY A 115 -10.51 -14.20 2.53
CA GLY A 115 -11.83 -14.07 3.17
C GLY A 115 -12.20 -12.63 3.47
N SER A 116 -13.16 -12.44 4.38
CA SER A 116 -13.56 -11.10 4.85
C SER A 116 -12.49 -10.40 5.68
N ASP A 117 -11.70 -11.19 6.41
CA ASP A 117 -10.76 -10.72 7.41
C ASP A 117 -9.36 -11.26 7.14
N PRO A 118 -8.31 -10.44 7.34
CA PRO A 118 -6.95 -10.90 7.22
C PRO A 118 -6.64 -11.94 8.30
N VAL A 119 -5.82 -12.93 7.97
CA VAL A 119 -5.39 -13.96 8.93
C VAL A 119 -3.92 -13.73 9.30
N VAL A 120 -3.65 -13.57 10.59
CA VAL A 120 -2.28 -13.44 11.09
C VAL A 120 -1.52 -14.74 10.83
N GLY A 121 -0.30 -14.62 10.31
CA GLY A 121 0.53 -15.75 9.90
C GLY A 121 0.42 -16.11 8.42
N ASN A 122 -0.60 -15.63 7.71
CA ASN A 122 -0.64 -15.73 6.25
C ASN A 122 0.40 -14.79 5.62
N TYR A 123 0.63 -14.99 4.33
CA TYR A 123 1.56 -14.22 3.53
C TYR A 123 0.81 -13.31 2.55
N VAL A 124 1.52 -12.29 2.08
CA VAL A 124 1.06 -11.41 1.00
C VAL A 124 2.09 -11.42 -0.12
N ILE A 125 1.60 -11.55 -1.36
CA ILE A 125 2.42 -11.61 -2.57
C ILE A 125 1.89 -10.65 -3.63
N ALA A 126 2.73 -10.34 -4.62
CA ALA A 126 2.33 -9.58 -5.79
C ALA A 126 1.30 -10.36 -6.64
N GLN A 127 0.36 -9.64 -7.28
CA GLN A 127 -0.65 -10.22 -8.16
C GLN A 127 -0.48 -9.74 -9.60
N ASN A 128 -0.68 -10.65 -10.56
CA ASN A 128 -0.63 -10.34 -11.97
C ASN A 128 -1.64 -9.22 -12.32
N LYS A 129 -1.15 -8.16 -12.96
CA LYS A 129 -1.90 -6.98 -13.40
C LYS A 129 -2.62 -6.22 -12.26
N SER A 130 -2.14 -6.31 -11.01
CA SER A 130 -2.71 -5.59 -9.87
C SER A 130 -1.63 -4.87 -9.07
N PHE A 131 -1.95 -3.67 -8.60
CA PHE A 131 -1.14 -2.95 -7.62
C PHE A 131 -1.48 -3.34 -6.17
N LYS A 132 -2.52 -4.14 -5.96
CA LYS A 132 -2.82 -4.71 -4.66
C LYS A 132 -1.97 -5.94 -4.40
N LEU A 133 -1.64 -6.14 -3.12
CA LEU A 133 -1.12 -7.40 -2.64
C LEU A 133 -2.25 -8.41 -2.50
N LYS A 134 -1.94 -9.69 -2.75
CA LYS A 134 -2.85 -10.80 -2.56
C LYS A 134 -2.45 -11.59 -1.34
N GLU A 135 -3.41 -11.89 -0.46
CA GLU A 135 -3.21 -12.80 0.66
C GLU A 135 -3.15 -14.27 0.18
N VAL A 136 -2.19 -15.02 0.71
CA VAL A 136 -2.02 -16.46 0.48
C VAL A 136 -1.69 -17.17 1.79
N SER A 137 -2.26 -18.34 2.01
CA SER A 137 -1.96 -19.16 3.21
C SER A 137 -0.64 -19.91 3.09
N THR A 138 -0.21 -20.22 1.87
CA THR A 138 1.03 -20.95 1.57
C THR A 138 1.75 -20.30 0.39
N LEU A 139 3.08 -20.33 0.41
CA LEU A 139 3.95 -19.80 -0.65
C LEU A 139 4.32 -20.87 -1.66
N ASN A 140 4.51 -20.50 -2.92
CA ASN A 140 5.03 -21.41 -3.95
C ASN A 140 6.57 -21.42 -4.00
N GLY A 141 7.23 -20.50 -3.28
CA GLY A 141 8.68 -20.42 -3.13
C GLY A 141 9.41 -19.73 -4.28
N LYS A 142 8.67 -19.27 -5.30
CA LYS A 142 9.23 -18.60 -6.49
C LYS A 142 9.06 -17.09 -6.46
N GLU A 143 8.27 -16.58 -5.54
CA GLU A 143 7.92 -15.17 -5.45
C GLU A 143 9.17 -14.34 -5.09
N ALA A 144 9.39 -13.25 -5.84
CA ALA A 144 10.46 -12.30 -5.57
C ALA A 144 10.15 -11.41 -4.37
N PHE A 145 8.87 -11.11 -4.15
CA PHE A 145 8.38 -10.41 -2.97
C PHE A 145 7.51 -11.34 -2.11
N VAL A 146 7.79 -11.37 -0.81
CA VAL A 146 6.98 -12.05 0.20
C VAL A 146 6.89 -11.15 1.43
N GLY A 147 5.66 -10.78 1.81
CA GLY A 147 5.37 -10.21 3.12
C GLY A 147 4.63 -11.23 3.99
N LYS A 148 4.78 -11.14 5.31
CA LYS A 148 4.03 -11.94 6.29
C LYS A 148 3.13 -11.01 7.10
N ILE A 149 1.87 -11.40 7.28
CA ILE A 149 0.94 -10.68 8.14
C ILE A 149 1.30 -11.02 9.59
N VAL A 150 1.79 -10.03 10.34
CA VAL A 150 2.27 -10.22 11.72
C VAL A 150 1.24 -9.80 12.76
N ALA A 151 0.37 -8.83 12.43
CA ALA A 151 -0.65 -8.34 13.34
C ALA A 151 -1.82 -7.71 12.58
N LYS A 152 -2.91 -7.51 13.32
CA LYS A 152 -4.06 -6.70 12.90
C LYS A 152 -4.27 -5.63 13.95
N GLU A 153 -4.38 -4.39 13.51
CA GLU A 153 -4.60 -3.26 14.41
C GLU A 153 -5.88 -2.54 14.03
N THR A 154 -6.65 -2.17 15.03
CA THR A 154 -7.87 -1.39 14.85
C THR A 154 -7.64 -0.01 15.43
N VAL A 155 -7.70 1.01 14.58
CA VAL A 155 -7.44 2.40 14.95
C VAL A 155 -8.67 3.25 14.68
N GLY A 156 -9.04 4.06 15.66
CA GLY A 156 -10.20 4.94 15.61
C GLY A 156 -11.19 4.61 16.70
N THR A 157 -12.15 5.51 16.87
CA THR A 157 -13.25 5.34 17.81
C THR A 157 -14.53 5.82 17.14
N THR A 158 -15.64 5.17 17.46
CA THR A 158 -16.95 5.62 17.04
C THR A 158 -17.39 6.77 17.94
N THR A 159 -17.37 8.01 17.44
CA THR A 159 -17.97 9.12 18.18
C THR A 159 -19.48 9.11 17.98
N VAL A 160 -20.20 8.98 19.09
CA VAL A 160 -21.67 9.14 19.14
C VAL A 160 -21.97 10.62 18.97
N VAL A 161 -22.71 10.98 17.92
CA VAL A 161 -23.23 12.34 17.75
C VAL A 161 -24.70 12.38 18.18
N GLY A 162 -25.18 13.54 18.65
CA GLY A 162 -26.56 13.73 19.14
C GLY A 162 -27.67 13.61 18.08
N ALA A 163 -27.36 13.10 16.89
CA ALA A 163 -28.28 12.78 15.81
C ALA A 163 -28.13 11.28 15.46
N ASN A 164 -29.15 10.64 14.89
CA ASN A 164 -29.04 9.25 14.42
C ASN A 164 -27.90 9.13 13.39
N GLY A 165 -26.76 8.61 13.82
CA GLY A 165 -25.58 8.37 12.99
C GLY A 165 -24.30 8.30 13.83
N THR A 166 -23.31 7.57 13.32
CA THR A 166 -21.96 7.52 13.90
C THR A 166 -21.04 8.37 13.04
N VAL A 167 -20.30 9.30 13.66
CA VAL A 167 -19.26 10.08 12.96
C VAL A 167 -17.93 9.50 13.42
N GLY A 168 -17.19 8.86 12.51
CA GLY A 168 -15.92 8.19 12.82
C GLY A 168 -15.81 6.87 12.08
N ARG A 169 -14.68 6.67 11.39
CA ARG A 169 -14.38 5.40 10.71
C ARG A 169 -13.34 4.66 11.54
N VAL A 170 -13.64 3.40 11.83
CA VAL A 170 -12.69 2.48 12.44
C VAL A 170 -11.86 1.88 11.30
N LEU A 171 -10.55 2.10 11.35
CA LEU A 171 -9.60 1.59 10.37
C LEU A 171 -9.05 0.26 10.86
N GLU A 172 -9.08 -0.75 10.00
CA GLU A 172 -8.47 -2.05 10.26
C GLU A 172 -7.20 -2.17 9.43
N TYR A 173 -6.07 -2.00 10.10
CA TYR A 173 -4.74 -2.13 9.55
C TYR A 173 -4.26 -3.58 9.59
N VAL A 174 -3.65 -4.00 8.50
CA VAL A 174 -2.93 -5.26 8.35
C VAL A 174 -1.46 -4.93 8.41
N VAL A 175 -0.79 -5.37 9.48
CA VAL A 175 0.64 -5.13 9.68
C VAL A 175 1.41 -6.21 8.93
N ILE A 176 2.26 -5.79 7.99
CA ILE A 176 3.02 -6.67 7.10
C ILE A 176 4.52 -6.48 7.38
N GLU A 177 5.19 -7.58 7.71
CA GLU A 177 6.65 -7.65 7.74
C GLU A 177 7.16 -8.21 6.42
N VAL A 178 8.12 -7.53 5.79
CA VAL A 178 8.75 -8.01 4.55
C VAL A 178 9.73 -9.12 4.88
N ILE A 179 9.45 -10.33 4.39
CA ILE A 179 10.32 -11.50 4.54
C ILE A 179 11.33 -11.59 3.39
N LYS A 180 10.93 -11.16 2.20
CA LYS A 180 11.78 -11.23 1.01
C LYS A 180 11.38 -10.12 0.05
N ASN A 181 12.38 -9.43 -0.49
CA ASN A 181 12.20 -8.56 -1.65
C ASN A 181 13.48 -8.57 -2.49
N VAL A 182 13.43 -9.22 -3.67
CA VAL A 182 14.59 -9.26 -4.58
C VAL A 182 14.83 -7.88 -5.16
N LYS A 183 16.08 -7.39 -5.13
CA LYS A 183 16.44 -6.07 -5.67
C LYS A 183 16.53 -6.05 -7.18
#